data_AF-A0A5C7HCE6-F1
#
_entry.id   AF-A0A5C7HCE6-F1
#
_cell.length_a   1.000
_cell.length_b   1.000
_cell.length_c   1.000
_cell.angle_alpha   90.00
_cell.angle_beta   90.00
_cell.angle_gamma   90.00
#
_symmetry.space_group_name_H-M   'P 1'
#
loop_
_entity.id
_entity.type
_entity.pdbx_description
1 polymer ?
#
loop_
_entity_poly.entity_id
_entity_poly.type
_entity_poly.pdbx_seq_one_letter_code
_entity_poly.pdbx_strand_id
1 'polypeptide(L)'
;MDYACSIFQQIDDPGAFQFNTLIRGLVKDIQFEEALFLYVDMVERGVEPDKSTYPALLQPCAPLHGLEEGMQIHGHVFKLGFRGDLFVQNALINMYGKCEKIRYECLMLFGEMNSEGRWRPEETTLVTLLSACTYLGALHLGRCTHGSLLRNISELNIIVQTFVIDMYVKCGCLAKGLCLFQMMPQRNRLSYSVLISGLAMHGHGQEALRLFSEMLRQGLEPDHVVYIGVLSACSHAGLVDEGLRCFERMILEHGIVPTLQHYGCMVDLTGRAGLLGEALERIKRMLVEPNDVWRSLLSACKVHHDLEIGEIAAKNLFQLSSQNPSDYVVLSNMYARAQRWDDVARTRIEMAFEVRRLSPDTSQALLDTDEDEKKERLKGHSQKLAIAFALIHTSQGSPIQIARSLRMCNDCHTYTKLISVIYEREITVRDRKQFHHFKDGTCSCRDYW
;
A
#
# COMPACT_ATOMS: atom_id res chain seq x y z
N MET A 1 -11.14 -35.10 -10.08
CA MET A 1 -12.49 -34.52 -10.26
C MET A 1 -13.20 -35.00 -11.51
N ASP A 2 -12.48 -35.35 -12.58
CA ASP A 2 -13.00 -35.72 -13.91
C ASP A 2 -14.12 -36.79 -13.90
N TYR A 3 -14.01 -37.81 -13.06
CA TYR A 3 -15.05 -38.85 -12.94
C TYR A 3 -16.37 -38.32 -12.34
N ALA A 4 -16.31 -37.36 -11.42
CA ALA A 4 -17.51 -36.73 -10.88
C ALA A 4 -18.18 -35.84 -11.92
N CYS A 5 -17.40 -35.11 -12.72
CA CYS A 5 -17.91 -34.32 -13.85
C CYS A 5 -18.58 -35.20 -14.91
N SER A 6 -18.01 -36.36 -15.22
CA SER A 6 -18.60 -37.29 -16.21
C SER A 6 -19.89 -37.93 -15.71
N ILE A 7 -20.01 -38.25 -14.41
CA ILE A 7 -21.29 -38.70 -13.82
C ILE A 7 -22.32 -37.58 -13.88
N PHE A 8 -21.95 -36.34 -13.54
CA PHE A 8 -22.86 -35.21 -13.55
C PHE A 8 -23.46 -34.95 -14.94
N GLN A 9 -22.66 -35.09 -16.00
CA GLN A 9 -23.12 -34.97 -17.38
C GLN A 9 -24.14 -36.03 -17.80
N GLN A 10 -24.23 -37.15 -17.08
CA GLN A 10 -25.19 -38.23 -17.34
C GLN A 10 -26.50 -38.08 -16.54
N ILE A 11 -26.61 -37.06 -15.69
CA ILE A 11 -27.83 -36.80 -14.92
C ILE A 11 -28.81 -36.03 -15.79
N ASP A 12 -29.96 -36.65 -16.06
CA ASP A 12 -31.10 -35.96 -16.67
C ASP A 12 -31.69 -34.96 -15.67
N ASP A 13 -31.71 -33.67 -16.04
CA ASP A 13 -32.24 -32.55 -15.25
C ASP A 13 -31.64 -32.41 -13.82
N PRO A 14 -30.34 -32.05 -13.70
CA PRO A 14 -29.69 -31.92 -12.41
C PRO A 14 -30.27 -30.75 -11.59
N GLY A 15 -30.68 -31.02 -10.35
CA GLY A 15 -31.15 -30.00 -9.41
C GLY A 15 -30.02 -29.26 -8.69
N ALA A 16 -30.38 -28.26 -7.88
CA ALA A 16 -29.44 -27.42 -7.14
C ALA A 16 -28.47 -28.21 -6.24
N PHE A 17 -28.92 -29.34 -5.67
CA PHE A 17 -28.06 -30.19 -4.84
C PHE A 17 -26.88 -30.79 -5.62
N GLN A 18 -27.13 -31.30 -6.83
CA GLN A 18 -26.10 -31.89 -7.68
C GLN A 18 -25.09 -30.82 -8.13
N PHE A 19 -25.58 -29.66 -8.59
CA PHE A 19 -24.74 -28.52 -8.94
C PHE A 19 -23.88 -28.08 -7.75
N ASN A 20 -24.47 -27.85 -6.58
CA ASN A 20 -23.76 -27.42 -5.38
C ASN A 20 -22.72 -28.44 -4.89
N THR A 21 -22.95 -29.72 -5.13
CA THR A 21 -21.99 -30.77 -4.77
C THR A 21 -20.78 -30.73 -5.69
N LEU A 22 -21.00 -30.57 -6.99
CA LEU A 22 -19.91 -30.51 -7.96
C LEU A 22 -19.14 -29.18 -7.86
N ILE A 23 -19.82 -28.04 -7.67
CA ILE A 23 -19.20 -26.72 -7.39
C ILE A 23 -18.27 -26.82 -6.19
N ARG A 24 -18.72 -27.39 -5.06
CA ARG A 24 -17.87 -27.58 -3.87
C ARG A 24 -16.67 -28.50 -4.13
N GLY A 25 -16.83 -29.51 -4.98
CA GLY A 25 -15.74 -30.38 -5.40
C GLY A 25 -14.68 -29.64 -6.22
N LEU A 26 -15.12 -28.86 -7.22
CA LEU A 26 -14.25 -28.07 -8.10
C LEU A 26 -13.46 -27.01 -7.31
N VAL A 27 -14.13 -26.29 -6.41
CA VAL A 27 -13.47 -25.31 -5.53
C VAL A 27 -12.40 -25.97 -4.65
N LYS A 28 -12.64 -27.18 -4.14
CA LYS A 28 -11.64 -27.94 -3.36
C LYS A 28 -10.44 -28.39 -4.19
N ASP A 29 -10.62 -28.67 -5.47
CA ASP A 29 -9.56 -29.05 -6.41
C ASP A 29 -8.88 -27.81 -7.02
N ILE A 30 -9.16 -26.60 -6.51
CA ILE A 30 -8.59 -25.31 -6.95
C ILE A 30 -9.02 -24.95 -8.40
N GLN A 31 -10.11 -25.56 -8.90
CA GLN A 31 -10.71 -25.31 -10.21
C GLN A 31 -11.82 -24.27 -10.11
N PHE A 32 -11.45 -23.01 -9.86
CA PHE A 32 -12.42 -21.95 -9.57
C PHE A 32 -13.17 -21.47 -10.83
N GLU A 33 -12.49 -21.36 -11.97
CA GLU A 33 -13.13 -20.95 -13.22
C GLU A 33 -14.21 -21.95 -13.63
N GLU A 34 -13.92 -23.25 -13.53
CA GLU A 34 -14.85 -24.33 -13.81
C GLU A 34 -16.04 -24.31 -12.84
N ALA A 35 -15.81 -23.97 -11.56
CA ALA A 35 -16.88 -23.81 -10.59
C ALA A 35 -17.82 -22.63 -10.93
N LEU A 36 -17.27 -21.52 -11.45
CA LEU A 36 -18.06 -20.39 -11.94
C LEU A 36 -18.82 -20.74 -13.23
N PHE A 37 -18.20 -21.43 -14.19
CA PHE A 37 -18.89 -21.90 -15.38
C PHE A 37 -20.05 -22.82 -15.04
N LEU A 38 -19.86 -23.72 -14.07
CA LEU A 38 -20.91 -24.61 -13.61
C LEU A 38 -22.05 -23.87 -12.89
N TYR A 39 -21.74 -22.78 -12.19
CA TYR A 39 -22.75 -21.88 -11.63
C TYR A 39 -23.53 -21.13 -12.73
N VAL A 40 -22.87 -20.67 -13.78
CA VAL A 40 -23.53 -20.03 -14.92
C VAL A 40 -24.45 -21.03 -15.63
N ASP A 41 -23.99 -22.25 -15.89
CA ASP A 41 -24.80 -23.33 -16.48
C ASP A 41 -26.04 -23.67 -15.63
N MET A 42 -25.89 -23.69 -14.29
CA MET A 42 -27.01 -23.86 -13.35
C MET A 42 -28.10 -22.79 -13.58
N VAL A 43 -27.68 -21.52 -13.66
CA VAL A 43 -28.60 -20.37 -13.85
C VAL A 43 -29.22 -20.36 -15.25
N GLU A 44 -28.45 -20.69 -16.29
CA GLU A 44 -28.92 -20.76 -17.68
C GLU A 44 -29.96 -21.87 -17.89
N ARG A 45 -29.82 -23.00 -17.18
CA ARG A 45 -30.82 -24.09 -17.17
C ARG A 45 -32.05 -23.78 -16.33
N GLY A 46 -32.13 -22.60 -15.70
CA GLY A 46 -33.25 -22.19 -14.86
C GLY A 46 -33.29 -22.88 -13.50
N VAL A 47 -32.19 -23.51 -13.06
CA VAL A 47 -32.09 -24.10 -11.73
C VAL A 47 -31.74 -23.00 -10.73
N GLU A 48 -32.66 -22.69 -9.81
CA GLU A 48 -32.45 -21.60 -8.86
C GLU A 48 -31.32 -21.90 -7.86
N PRO A 49 -30.33 -20.99 -7.71
CA PRO A 49 -29.33 -21.08 -6.65
C PRO A 49 -29.97 -21.07 -5.26
N ASP A 50 -29.39 -21.81 -4.32
CA ASP A 50 -29.83 -21.83 -2.94
C ASP A 50 -28.79 -21.21 -1.99
N LYS A 51 -29.14 -21.12 -0.71
CA LYS A 51 -28.26 -20.59 0.35
C LYS A 51 -26.92 -21.34 0.50
N SER A 52 -26.79 -22.55 -0.03
CA SER A 52 -25.56 -23.36 0.00
C SER A 52 -24.66 -23.09 -1.21
N THR A 53 -25.21 -22.54 -2.31
CA THR A 53 -24.46 -22.22 -3.53
C THR A 53 -23.45 -21.10 -3.30
N TYR A 54 -23.88 -19.98 -2.71
CA TYR A 54 -23.06 -18.78 -2.60
C TYR A 54 -21.81 -18.92 -1.72
N PRO A 55 -21.87 -19.53 -0.51
CA PRO A 55 -20.68 -19.73 0.31
C PRO A 55 -19.58 -20.52 -0.40
N ALA A 56 -19.95 -21.51 -1.21
CA ALA A 56 -18.99 -22.30 -1.98
C ALA A 56 -18.25 -21.44 -3.02
N LEU A 57 -18.97 -20.55 -3.71
CA LEU A 57 -18.41 -19.66 -4.73
C LEU A 57 -17.62 -18.47 -4.14
N LEU A 58 -18.06 -17.94 -2.99
CA LEU A 58 -17.40 -16.80 -2.33
C LEU A 58 -16.09 -17.16 -1.64
N GLN A 59 -15.95 -18.39 -1.16
CA GLN A 59 -14.75 -18.86 -0.44
C GLN A 59 -13.43 -18.68 -1.23
N PRO A 60 -13.34 -19.02 -2.53
CA PRO A 60 -12.15 -18.82 -3.36
C PRO A 60 -11.95 -17.38 -3.85
N CYS A 61 -12.99 -16.53 -3.87
CA CYS A 61 -12.90 -15.14 -4.34
C CYS A 61 -11.92 -14.30 -3.50
N ALA A 62 -11.85 -14.57 -2.19
CA ALA A 62 -10.96 -13.86 -1.27
C ALA A 62 -9.45 -14.06 -1.55
N PRO A 63 -8.92 -15.31 -1.61
CA PRO A 63 -7.49 -15.55 -1.82
C PRO A 63 -7.01 -15.37 -3.28
N LEU A 64 -7.89 -15.51 -4.28
CA LEU A 64 -7.50 -15.54 -5.69
C LEU A 64 -7.51 -14.16 -6.39
N HIS A 65 -7.65 -13.07 -5.65
CA HIS A 65 -7.91 -11.73 -6.21
C HIS A 65 -9.19 -11.65 -7.06
N GLY A 66 -10.11 -12.60 -6.90
CA GLY A 66 -11.40 -12.68 -7.61
C GLY A 66 -12.45 -11.72 -7.03
N LEU A 67 -12.07 -10.46 -6.87
CA LEU A 67 -12.90 -9.45 -6.23
C LEU A 67 -14.12 -9.09 -7.08
N GLU A 68 -13.91 -9.01 -8.39
CA GLU A 68 -14.95 -8.65 -9.35
C GLU A 68 -16.03 -9.74 -9.41
N GLU A 69 -15.61 -11.00 -9.48
CA GLU A 69 -16.49 -12.17 -9.43
C GLU A 69 -17.25 -12.22 -8.10
N GLY A 70 -16.56 -11.99 -6.98
CA GLY A 70 -17.18 -11.91 -5.65
C GLY A 70 -18.27 -10.83 -5.56
N MET A 71 -18.05 -9.67 -6.18
CA MET A 71 -19.04 -8.59 -6.26
C MET A 71 -20.23 -8.95 -7.16
N GLN A 72 -19.99 -9.63 -8.28
CA GLN A 72 -21.06 -10.13 -9.16
C GLN A 72 -21.95 -11.15 -8.42
N ILE A 73 -21.32 -12.09 -7.70
CA ILE A 73 -22.01 -13.07 -6.87
C ILE A 73 -22.82 -12.38 -5.76
N HIS A 74 -22.27 -11.35 -5.09
CA HIS A 74 -23.03 -10.56 -4.12
C HIS A 74 -24.24 -9.85 -4.75
N GLY A 75 -24.11 -9.33 -5.98
CA GLY A 75 -25.25 -8.79 -6.73
C GLY A 75 -26.36 -9.83 -6.94
N HIS A 76 -25.99 -11.08 -7.25
CA HIS A 76 -26.94 -12.19 -7.38
C HIS A 76 -27.61 -12.56 -6.05
N VAL A 77 -26.87 -12.59 -4.94
CA VAL A 77 -27.40 -12.77 -3.59
C VAL A 77 -28.51 -11.76 -3.30
N PHE A 78 -28.28 -10.49 -3.64
CA PHE A 78 -29.25 -9.43 -3.43
C PHE A 78 -30.49 -9.62 -4.33
N LYS A 79 -30.28 -9.89 -5.62
CA LYS A 79 -31.35 -10.06 -6.62
C LYS A 79 -32.28 -11.22 -6.30
N LEU A 80 -31.74 -12.32 -5.79
CA LEU A 80 -32.49 -13.55 -5.47
C LEU A 80 -33.02 -13.58 -4.02
N GLY A 81 -32.93 -12.47 -3.29
CA GLY A 81 -33.56 -12.33 -1.97
C GLY A 81 -32.81 -12.97 -0.81
N PHE A 82 -31.55 -13.35 -0.99
CA PHE A 82 -30.71 -13.96 0.05
C PHE A 82 -30.03 -12.93 0.97
N ARG A 83 -30.39 -11.64 0.88
CA ARG A 83 -29.81 -10.57 1.72
C ARG A 83 -29.93 -10.86 3.23
N GLY A 84 -31.04 -11.45 3.67
CA GLY A 84 -31.25 -11.75 5.09
C GLY A 84 -30.70 -13.12 5.54
N ASP A 85 -30.15 -13.92 4.63
CA ASP A 85 -29.68 -15.26 4.96
C ASP A 85 -28.34 -15.18 5.71
N LEU A 86 -28.33 -15.65 6.96
CA LEU A 86 -27.17 -15.55 7.86
C LEU A 86 -25.95 -16.32 7.33
N PHE A 87 -26.18 -17.43 6.61
CA PHE A 87 -25.12 -18.28 6.11
C PHE A 87 -24.42 -17.62 4.91
N VAL A 88 -25.20 -17.03 4.01
CA VAL A 88 -24.70 -16.24 2.88
C VAL A 88 -23.97 -14.98 3.37
N GLN A 89 -24.55 -14.26 4.34
CA GLN A 89 -23.94 -13.06 4.91
C GLN A 89 -22.60 -13.33 5.62
N ASN A 90 -22.49 -14.43 6.39
CA ASN A 90 -21.22 -14.85 6.97
C ASN A 90 -20.15 -15.11 5.90
N ALA A 91 -20.54 -15.73 4.78
CA ALA A 91 -19.63 -15.96 3.65
C ALA A 91 -19.18 -14.66 2.99
N LEU A 92 -20.09 -13.69 2.82
CA LEU A 92 -19.76 -12.36 2.29
C LEU A 92 -18.81 -11.59 3.21
N ILE A 93 -19.04 -11.58 4.53
CA ILE A 93 -18.14 -10.96 5.50
C ILE A 93 -16.74 -11.58 5.41
N ASN A 94 -16.66 -12.91 5.35
CA ASN A 94 -15.39 -13.63 5.24
C ASN A 94 -14.67 -13.35 3.91
N MET A 95 -15.42 -13.20 2.82
CA MET A 95 -14.87 -12.84 1.51
C MET A 95 -14.31 -11.42 1.54
N TYR A 96 -15.15 -10.42 1.83
CA TYR A 96 -14.76 -9.01 1.85
C TYR A 96 -13.68 -8.69 2.88
N GLY A 97 -13.75 -9.30 4.08
CA GLY A 97 -12.76 -9.05 5.14
C GLY A 97 -11.36 -9.55 4.81
N LYS A 98 -11.23 -10.47 3.83
CA LYS A 98 -9.95 -10.94 3.32
C LYS A 98 -9.44 -10.13 2.12
N CYS A 99 -10.30 -9.34 1.47
CA CYS A 99 -9.91 -8.49 0.36
C CYS A 99 -9.21 -7.22 0.86
N GLU A 100 -8.08 -6.81 0.29
CA GLU A 100 -7.33 -5.64 0.79
C GLU A 100 -8.01 -4.31 0.50
N LYS A 101 -8.62 -4.18 -0.68
CA LYS A 101 -9.14 -2.89 -1.18
C LYS A 101 -10.48 -2.47 -0.57
N ILE A 102 -11.29 -3.43 -0.12
CA ILE A 102 -12.70 -3.23 0.22
C ILE A 102 -13.10 -3.93 1.54
N ARG A 103 -12.27 -3.74 2.58
CA ARG A 103 -12.56 -4.29 3.92
C ARG A 103 -13.70 -3.56 4.63
N TYR A 104 -14.08 -2.36 4.20
CA TYR A 104 -15.12 -1.59 4.88
C TYR A 104 -16.51 -2.19 4.64
N GLU A 105 -16.71 -2.89 3.53
CA GLU A 105 -17.94 -3.59 3.18
C GLU A 105 -18.28 -4.68 4.19
N CYS A 106 -17.28 -5.44 4.67
CA CYS A 106 -17.53 -6.47 5.68
C CYS A 106 -18.04 -5.85 7.00
N LEU A 107 -17.59 -4.63 7.33
CA LEU A 107 -18.02 -3.88 8.51
C LEU A 107 -19.42 -3.27 8.34
N MET A 108 -19.79 -2.90 7.12
CA MET A 108 -21.15 -2.47 6.79
C MET A 108 -22.14 -3.64 6.95
N LEU A 109 -21.82 -4.81 6.38
CA LEU A 109 -22.62 -6.03 6.56
C LEU A 109 -22.75 -6.40 8.04
N PHE A 110 -21.66 -6.32 8.80
CA PHE A 110 -21.69 -6.50 10.25
C PHE A 110 -22.66 -5.56 10.97
N GLY A 111 -22.68 -4.28 10.59
CA GLY A 111 -23.60 -3.29 11.14
C GLY A 111 -25.07 -3.64 10.87
N GLU A 112 -25.38 -4.00 9.63
CA GLU A 112 -26.72 -4.43 9.21
C GLU A 112 -27.16 -5.66 10.02
N MET A 113 -26.34 -6.71 10.05
CA MET A 113 -26.66 -7.96 10.74
C MET A 113 -26.86 -7.80 12.25
N ASN A 114 -26.08 -6.94 12.91
CA ASN A 114 -26.26 -6.66 14.33
C ASN A 114 -27.56 -5.90 14.61
N SER A 115 -28.00 -5.02 13.71
CA SER A 115 -29.24 -4.26 13.87
C SER A 115 -30.49 -5.15 13.83
N GLU A 116 -30.43 -6.28 13.13
CA GLU A 116 -31.52 -7.25 13.02
C GLU A 116 -31.64 -8.21 14.23
N GLY A 117 -30.67 -8.20 15.15
CA GLY A 117 -30.74 -8.85 16.47
C GLY A 117 -30.73 -10.38 16.51
N ARG A 118 -30.70 -11.06 15.35
CA ARG A 118 -30.76 -12.54 15.24
C ARG A 118 -29.44 -13.23 14.93
N TRP A 119 -28.38 -12.45 14.76
CA TRP A 119 -27.12 -12.97 14.25
C TRP A 119 -26.18 -13.47 15.35
N ARG A 120 -25.74 -14.73 15.20
CA ARG A 120 -24.70 -15.37 16.00
C ARG A 120 -23.54 -15.74 15.09
N PRO A 121 -22.55 -14.86 14.93
CA PRO A 121 -21.40 -15.15 14.10
C PRO A 121 -20.55 -16.28 14.68
N GLU A 122 -19.94 -17.03 13.76
CA GLU A 122 -18.87 -17.96 14.09
C GLU A 122 -17.61 -17.22 14.55
N GLU A 123 -16.75 -17.91 15.30
CA GLU A 123 -15.46 -17.38 15.76
C GLU A 123 -14.61 -16.85 14.60
N THR A 124 -14.60 -17.59 13.48
CA THR A 124 -13.85 -17.24 12.26
C THR A 124 -14.31 -15.90 11.68
N THR A 125 -15.62 -15.69 11.56
CA THR A 125 -16.20 -14.42 11.09
C THR A 125 -15.86 -13.26 12.02
N LEU A 126 -15.91 -13.47 13.34
CA LEU A 126 -15.52 -12.45 14.33
C LEU A 126 -14.03 -12.11 14.25
N VAL A 127 -13.15 -13.09 14.03
CA VAL A 127 -11.70 -12.85 13.82
C VAL A 127 -11.46 -12.07 12.54
N THR A 128 -12.16 -12.38 11.45
CA THR A 128 -12.09 -11.60 10.20
C THR A 128 -12.54 -10.16 10.42
N LEU A 129 -13.61 -9.94 11.18
CA LEU A 129 -14.08 -8.60 11.53
C LEU A 129 -13.08 -7.84 12.42
N LEU A 130 -12.44 -8.51 13.38
CA LEU A 130 -11.37 -7.90 14.17
C LEU A 130 -10.21 -7.45 13.27
N SER A 131 -9.77 -8.30 12.34
CA SER A 131 -8.71 -7.97 11.37
C SER A 131 -9.08 -6.78 10.48
N ALA A 132 -10.34 -6.72 10.01
CA ALA A 132 -10.83 -5.57 9.26
C ALA A 132 -10.85 -4.28 10.11
N CYS A 133 -11.29 -4.37 11.38
CA CYS A 133 -11.26 -3.25 12.31
C CYS A 133 -9.84 -2.75 12.57
N THR A 134 -8.90 -3.67 12.78
CA THR A 134 -7.46 -3.38 12.95
C THR A 134 -6.91 -2.60 11.76
N TYR A 135 -7.20 -3.06 10.54
CA TYR A 135 -6.71 -2.43 9.32
C TYR A 135 -7.29 -1.03 9.10
N LEU A 136 -8.57 -0.84 9.40
CA LEU A 136 -9.28 0.42 9.18
C LEU A 136 -9.19 1.38 10.38
N GLY A 137 -8.59 0.96 11.51
CA GLY A 137 -8.60 1.73 12.75
C GLY A 137 -10.01 1.93 13.34
N ALA A 138 -10.96 1.03 13.04
CA ALA A 138 -12.38 1.19 13.37
C ALA A 138 -12.71 0.77 14.82
N LEU A 139 -12.21 1.53 15.81
CA LEU A 139 -12.29 1.19 17.24
C LEU A 139 -13.71 0.88 17.73
N HIS A 140 -14.71 1.65 17.31
CA HIS A 140 -16.09 1.46 17.74
C HIS A 140 -16.63 0.09 17.31
N LEU A 141 -16.44 -0.27 16.04
CA LEU A 141 -16.87 -1.55 15.52
C LEU A 141 -16.05 -2.70 16.12
N GLY A 142 -14.75 -2.49 16.35
CA GLY A 142 -13.91 -3.44 17.08
C GLY A 142 -14.43 -3.73 18.50
N ARG A 143 -14.93 -2.71 19.23
CA ARG A 143 -15.59 -2.89 20.53
C ARG A 143 -16.88 -3.69 20.40
N CYS A 144 -17.69 -3.43 19.39
CA CYS A 144 -18.90 -4.22 19.10
C CYS A 144 -18.56 -5.68 18.82
N THR A 145 -17.54 -5.94 17.99
CA THR A 145 -17.05 -7.30 17.67
C THR A 145 -16.53 -8.01 18.91
N HIS A 146 -15.75 -7.33 19.76
CA HIS A 146 -15.29 -7.88 21.04
C HIS A 146 -16.47 -8.20 21.97
N GLY A 147 -17.49 -7.33 22.05
CA GLY A 147 -18.71 -7.60 22.80
C GLY A 147 -19.49 -8.81 22.26
N SER A 148 -19.52 -8.99 20.93
CA SER A 148 -20.13 -10.18 20.31
C SER A 148 -19.33 -11.45 20.57
N LEU A 149 -17.99 -11.40 20.64
CA LEU A 149 -17.16 -12.53 21.07
C LEU A 149 -17.51 -12.96 22.50
N LEU A 150 -17.55 -12.02 23.44
CA LEU A 150 -17.83 -12.31 24.85
C LEU A 150 -19.27 -12.82 25.10
N ARG A 151 -20.22 -12.46 24.24
CA ARG A 151 -21.62 -12.94 24.33
C ARG A 151 -21.82 -14.34 23.75
N ASN A 152 -21.05 -14.70 22.72
CA ASN A 152 -21.27 -15.93 21.97
C ASN A 152 -20.29 -17.05 22.32
N ILE A 153 -19.13 -16.74 22.91
CA ILE A 153 -18.05 -17.69 23.17
C ILE A 153 -17.66 -17.62 24.65
N SER A 154 -17.79 -18.75 25.36
CA SER A 154 -17.57 -18.86 26.80
C SER A 154 -16.12 -18.64 27.20
N GLU A 155 -15.18 -19.21 26.43
CA GLU A 155 -13.74 -19.11 26.67
C GLU A 155 -13.02 -18.81 25.35
N LEU A 156 -12.38 -17.65 25.27
CA LEU A 156 -11.58 -17.29 24.10
C LEU A 156 -10.23 -17.98 24.17
N ASN A 157 -9.84 -18.67 23.09
CA ASN A 157 -8.49 -19.23 23.00
C ASN A 157 -7.43 -18.11 22.91
N ILE A 158 -6.17 -18.46 23.16
CA ILE A 158 -5.04 -17.52 23.17
C ILE A 158 -4.90 -16.73 21.85
N ILE A 159 -5.26 -17.33 20.73
CA ILE A 159 -5.17 -16.72 19.40
C ILE A 159 -6.20 -15.60 19.27
N VAL A 160 -7.47 -15.87 19.58
CA VAL A 160 -8.55 -14.86 19.55
C VAL A 160 -8.29 -13.75 20.55
N GLN A 161 -7.83 -14.07 21.78
CA GLN A 161 -7.42 -13.06 22.76
C GLN A 161 -6.33 -12.14 22.19
N THR A 162 -5.35 -12.71 21.48
CA THR A 162 -4.28 -11.94 20.83
C THR A 162 -4.81 -11.05 19.70
N PHE A 163 -5.77 -11.50 18.89
CA PHE A 163 -6.43 -10.68 17.87
C PHE A 163 -7.23 -9.52 18.45
N VAL A 164 -7.93 -9.75 19.57
CA VAL A 164 -8.66 -8.68 20.27
C VAL A 164 -7.68 -7.61 20.77
N ILE A 165 -6.56 -8.04 21.35
CA ILE A 165 -5.49 -7.15 21.80
C ILE A 165 -4.92 -6.35 20.61
N ASP A 166 -4.58 -7.02 19.51
CA ASP A 166 -4.03 -6.38 18.29
C ASP A 166 -4.97 -5.29 17.77
N MET A 167 -6.27 -5.60 17.72
CA MET A 167 -7.32 -4.65 17.35
C MET A 167 -7.32 -3.43 18.27
N TYR A 168 -7.35 -3.61 19.60
CA TYR A 168 -7.36 -2.47 20.51
C TYR A 168 -6.12 -1.60 20.39
N VAL A 169 -4.93 -2.20 20.32
CA VAL A 169 -3.69 -1.43 20.31
C VAL A 169 -3.53 -0.66 18.99
N LYS A 170 -3.77 -1.30 17.84
CA LYS A 170 -3.68 -0.63 16.53
C LYS A 170 -4.82 0.35 16.26
N CYS A 171 -5.98 0.18 16.88
CA CYS A 171 -7.07 1.17 16.86
C CYS A 171 -6.88 2.33 17.87
N GLY A 172 -5.68 2.49 18.44
CA GLY A 172 -5.37 3.63 19.31
C GLY A 172 -5.75 3.48 20.79
N CYS A 173 -6.20 2.31 21.24
CA CYS A 173 -6.63 2.05 22.62
C CYS A 173 -5.64 1.17 23.39
N LEU A 174 -4.40 1.63 23.49
CA LEU A 174 -3.29 0.89 24.11
C LEU A 174 -3.60 0.41 25.53
N ALA A 175 -4.21 1.26 26.36
CA ALA A 175 -4.55 0.93 27.75
C ALA A 175 -5.42 -0.33 27.87
N LYS A 176 -6.40 -0.50 26.96
CA LYS A 176 -7.27 -1.69 26.95
C LYS A 176 -6.51 -2.91 26.47
N GLY A 177 -5.65 -2.76 25.45
CA GLY A 177 -4.78 -3.83 24.98
C GLY A 177 -3.84 -4.37 26.06
N LEU A 178 -3.18 -3.47 26.82
CA LEU A 178 -2.32 -3.83 27.95
C LEU A 178 -3.10 -4.54 29.07
N CYS A 179 -4.27 -4.02 29.42
CA CYS A 179 -5.17 -4.62 30.41
C CYS A 179 -5.53 -6.06 30.01
N LEU A 180 -5.95 -6.28 28.76
CA LEU A 180 -6.28 -7.62 28.26
C LEU A 180 -5.06 -8.56 28.24
N PHE A 181 -3.89 -8.07 27.85
CA PHE A 181 -2.64 -8.84 27.87
C PHE A 181 -2.24 -9.28 29.28
N GLN A 182 -2.43 -8.41 30.27
CA GLN A 182 -2.19 -8.74 31.67
C GLN A 182 -3.13 -9.82 32.20
N MET A 183 -4.37 -9.85 31.72
CA MET A 183 -5.38 -10.85 32.08
C MET A 183 -5.19 -12.22 31.40
N MET A 184 -4.31 -12.34 30.41
CA MET A 184 -4.06 -13.62 29.73
C MET A 184 -3.41 -14.64 30.68
N PRO A 185 -4.00 -15.83 30.89
CA PRO A 185 -3.41 -16.86 31.76
C PRO A 185 -2.07 -17.41 31.24
N GLN A 186 -1.95 -17.50 29.91
CA GLN A 186 -0.75 -17.90 29.20
C GLN A 186 -0.49 -16.94 28.05
N ARG A 187 0.77 -16.56 27.88
CA ARG A 187 1.22 -15.67 26.81
C ARG A 187 2.14 -16.46 25.90
N ASN A 188 2.01 -16.22 24.60
CA ASN A 188 2.85 -16.84 23.58
C ASN A 188 3.61 -15.76 22.80
N ARG A 189 4.52 -16.19 21.92
CA ARG A 189 5.29 -15.30 21.04
C ARG A 189 4.43 -14.28 20.30
N LEU A 190 3.28 -14.70 19.77
CA LEU A 190 2.36 -13.83 19.03
C LEU A 190 1.81 -12.69 19.90
N SER A 191 1.38 -13.00 21.12
CA SER A 191 0.86 -11.99 22.07
C SER A 191 1.90 -10.93 22.45
N TYR A 192 3.16 -11.32 22.64
CA TYR A 192 4.26 -10.37 22.85
C TYR A 192 4.56 -9.55 21.59
N SER A 193 4.60 -10.18 20.41
CA SER A 193 4.86 -9.49 19.14
C SER A 193 3.85 -8.37 18.87
N VAL A 194 2.56 -8.64 19.09
CA VAL A 194 1.48 -7.66 18.98
C VAL A 194 1.68 -6.49 19.94
N LEU A 195 1.99 -6.78 21.21
CA LEU A 195 2.17 -5.72 22.22
C LEU A 195 3.42 -4.88 21.98
N ILE A 196 4.54 -5.50 21.62
CA ILE A 196 5.81 -4.81 21.33
C ILE A 196 5.61 -3.86 20.15
N SER A 197 5.05 -4.37 19.04
CA SER A 197 4.76 -3.55 17.86
C SER A 197 3.75 -2.45 18.16
N GLY A 198 2.74 -2.76 18.97
CA GLY A 198 1.75 -1.80 19.43
C GLY A 198 2.33 -0.69 20.30
N LEU A 199 3.20 -1.01 21.26
CA LEU A 199 3.92 -0.02 22.06
C LEU A 199 4.84 0.85 21.20
N ALA A 200 5.49 0.26 20.19
CA ALA A 200 6.29 1.00 19.21
C ALA A 200 5.46 2.06 18.47
N MET A 201 4.27 1.70 17.99
CA MET A 201 3.37 2.62 17.28
C MET A 201 2.90 3.79 18.15
N HIS A 202 2.80 3.57 19.46
CA HIS A 202 2.39 4.59 20.43
C HIS A 202 3.57 5.37 21.04
N GLY A 203 4.80 5.15 20.56
CA GLY A 203 6.00 5.85 21.03
C GLY A 203 6.53 5.38 22.40
N HIS A 204 6.05 4.25 22.92
CA HIS A 204 6.48 3.70 24.22
C HIS A 204 7.64 2.71 24.07
N GLY A 205 8.72 3.14 23.40
CA GLY A 205 9.83 2.24 23.03
C GLY A 205 10.53 1.57 24.22
N GLN A 206 10.71 2.28 25.34
CA GLN A 206 11.33 1.69 26.53
C GLN A 206 10.48 0.55 27.13
N GLU A 207 9.16 0.69 27.13
CA GLU A 207 8.25 -0.35 27.62
C GLU A 207 8.24 -1.55 26.68
N ALA A 208 8.34 -1.31 25.36
CA ALA A 208 8.48 -2.38 24.37
C ALA A 208 9.74 -3.22 24.62
N LEU A 209 10.88 -2.59 24.94
CA LEU A 209 12.12 -3.29 25.30
C LEU A 209 12.03 -4.06 26.62
N ARG A 210 11.26 -3.55 27.60
CA ARG A 210 10.98 -4.29 28.84
C ARG A 210 10.15 -5.55 28.56
N LEU A 211 9.11 -5.45 27.74
CA LEU A 211 8.33 -6.63 27.33
C LEU A 211 9.15 -7.62 26.51
N PHE A 212 10.04 -7.15 25.63
CA PHE A 212 10.97 -8.02 24.92
C PHE A 212 11.91 -8.77 25.87
N SER A 213 12.44 -8.08 26.88
CA SER A 213 13.27 -8.71 27.91
C SER A 213 12.49 -9.72 28.76
N GLU A 214 11.22 -9.42 29.08
CA GLU A 214 10.33 -10.35 29.76
C GLU A 214 10.09 -11.62 28.93
N MET A 215 9.82 -11.46 27.63
CA MET A 215 9.62 -12.57 26.68
C MET A 215 10.83 -13.51 26.66
N LEU A 216 12.04 -12.95 26.56
CA LEU A 216 13.28 -13.73 26.57
C LEU A 216 13.50 -14.47 27.89
N ARG A 217 13.19 -13.83 29.02
CA ARG A 217 13.27 -14.46 30.35
C ARG A 217 12.28 -15.61 30.52
N GLN A 218 11.16 -15.58 29.80
CA GLN A 218 10.19 -16.68 29.75
C GLN A 218 10.63 -17.83 28.82
N GLY A 219 11.81 -17.73 28.19
CA GLY A 219 12.33 -18.75 27.28
C GLY A 219 11.61 -18.78 25.93
N LEU A 220 10.87 -17.72 25.58
CA LEU A 220 10.22 -17.61 24.28
C LEU A 220 11.22 -17.07 23.25
N GLU A 221 11.51 -17.87 22.24
CA GLU A 221 12.41 -17.46 21.15
C GLU A 221 11.74 -16.40 20.27
N PRO A 222 12.39 -15.23 20.07
CA PRO A 222 11.88 -14.21 19.16
C PRO A 222 12.01 -14.65 17.71
N ASP A 223 11.07 -14.23 16.89
CA ASP A 223 11.12 -14.38 15.44
C ASP A 223 11.40 -13.03 14.77
N HIS A 224 11.47 -13.05 13.44
CA HIS A 224 11.66 -11.87 12.62
C HIS A 224 10.60 -10.77 12.88
N VAL A 225 9.36 -11.13 13.21
CA VAL A 225 8.28 -10.16 13.46
C VAL A 225 8.51 -9.43 14.78
N VAL A 226 8.91 -10.16 15.83
CA VAL A 226 9.24 -9.56 17.13
C VAL A 226 10.37 -8.55 16.98
N TYR A 227 11.42 -8.89 16.22
CA TYR A 227 12.55 -7.98 16.01
C TYR A 227 12.17 -6.73 15.20
N ILE A 228 11.30 -6.84 14.19
CA ILE A 228 10.75 -5.65 13.52
C ILE A 228 10.06 -4.73 14.52
N GLY A 229 9.23 -5.28 15.42
CA GLY A 229 8.57 -4.51 16.48
C GLY A 229 9.56 -3.83 17.43
N VAL A 230 10.60 -4.55 17.87
CA VAL A 230 11.67 -4.01 18.75
C VAL A 230 12.45 -2.90 18.07
N LEU A 231 12.89 -3.10 16.83
CA LEU A 231 13.66 -2.10 16.08
C LEU A 231 12.82 -0.86 15.76
N SER A 232 11.53 -1.04 15.44
CA SER A 232 10.58 0.08 15.28
C SER A 232 10.42 0.87 16.58
N ALA A 233 10.32 0.17 17.73
CA ALA A 233 10.27 0.81 19.04
C ALA A 233 11.53 1.64 19.32
N CYS A 234 12.71 1.10 19.02
CA CYS A 234 13.96 1.85 19.14
C CYS A 234 13.99 3.06 18.21
N SER A 235 13.54 2.91 16.96
CA SER A 235 13.49 4.01 15.99
C SER A 235 12.62 5.16 16.47
N HIS A 236 11.37 4.88 16.85
CA HIS A 236 10.41 5.90 17.28
C HIS A 236 10.79 6.56 18.60
N ALA A 237 11.52 5.86 19.48
CA ALA A 237 12.00 6.40 20.75
C ALA A 237 13.42 6.98 20.68
N GLY A 238 14.10 6.92 19.52
CA GLY A 238 15.47 7.41 19.37
C GLY A 238 16.53 6.61 20.15
N LEU A 239 16.26 5.34 20.48
CA LEU A 239 17.15 4.48 21.26
C LEU A 239 18.19 3.79 20.35
N VAL A 240 19.12 4.58 19.80
CA VAL A 240 20.10 4.12 18.80
C VAL A 240 20.94 2.95 19.29
N ASP A 241 21.55 3.06 20.47
CA ASP A 241 22.43 2.03 21.03
C ASP A 241 21.69 0.71 21.31
N GLU A 242 20.46 0.79 21.81
CA GLU A 242 19.62 -0.40 22.04
C GLU A 242 19.19 -1.04 20.73
N GLY A 243 18.82 -0.25 19.72
CA GLY A 243 18.46 -0.74 18.39
C GLY A 243 19.61 -1.47 17.71
N LEU A 244 20.82 -0.91 17.77
CA LEU A 244 22.04 -1.54 17.25
C LEU A 244 22.33 -2.87 17.96
N ARG A 245 22.31 -2.89 19.29
CA ARG A 245 22.51 -4.12 20.07
C ARG A 245 21.45 -5.17 19.77
N CYS A 246 20.19 -4.79 19.64
CA CYS A 246 19.11 -5.73 19.29
C CYS A 246 19.29 -6.29 17.88
N PHE A 247 19.74 -5.49 16.91
CA PHE A 247 20.00 -5.95 15.55
C PHE A 247 21.18 -6.92 15.48
N GLU A 248 22.27 -6.66 16.22
CA GLU A 248 23.39 -7.59 16.31
C GLU A 248 22.99 -8.90 16.99
N ARG A 249 22.24 -8.80 18.10
CA ARG A 249 21.69 -9.96 18.82
C ARG A 249 20.82 -10.84 17.94
N MET A 250 19.97 -10.23 17.11
CA MET A 250 19.12 -10.93 16.14
C MET A 250 19.92 -11.85 15.23
N ILE A 251 21.06 -11.36 14.72
CA ILE A 251 21.91 -12.08 13.77
C ILE A 251 22.78 -13.12 14.50
N LEU A 252 23.45 -12.70 15.58
CA LEU A 252 24.50 -13.48 16.22
C LEU A 252 23.95 -14.53 17.20
N GLU A 253 22.94 -14.18 18.00
CA GLU A 253 22.40 -15.09 19.03
C GLU A 253 21.22 -15.91 18.51
N HIS A 254 20.31 -15.30 17.75
CA HIS A 254 19.10 -15.97 17.28
C HIS A 254 19.15 -16.43 15.82
N GLY A 255 20.24 -16.14 15.10
CA GLY A 255 20.46 -16.63 13.73
C GLY A 255 19.41 -16.14 12.71
N ILE A 256 18.73 -15.03 12.98
CA ILE A 256 17.68 -14.50 12.11
C ILE A 256 18.33 -13.66 11.00
N VAL A 257 18.09 -14.07 9.75
CA VAL A 257 18.58 -13.35 8.58
C VAL A 257 17.81 -12.03 8.42
N PRO A 258 18.49 -10.87 8.36
CA PRO A 258 17.81 -9.59 8.21
C PRO A 258 17.04 -9.48 6.89
N THR A 259 15.76 -9.14 6.98
CA THR A 259 14.89 -8.82 5.83
C THR A 259 14.88 -7.32 5.51
N LEU A 260 14.28 -6.93 4.37
CA LEU A 260 14.07 -5.53 3.96
C LEU A 260 13.46 -4.67 5.09
N GLN A 261 12.51 -5.23 5.85
CA GLN A 261 11.84 -4.53 6.95
C GLN A 261 12.79 -4.23 8.12
N HIS A 262 13.72 -5.13 8.45
CA HIS A 262 14.70 -4.88 9.51
C HIS A 262 15.66 -3.77 9.10
N TYR A 263 16.17 -3.80 7.86
CA TYR A 263 17.01 -2.72 7.34
C TYR A 263 16.26 -1.39 7.26
N GLY A 264 14.97 -1.41 6.88
CA GLY A 264 14.10 -0.23 6.91
C GLY A 264 14.03 0.39 8.31
N CYS A 265 13.81 -0.43 9.35
CA CYS A 265 13.81 0.06 10.75
C CYS A 265 15.18 0.63 11.15
N MET A 266 16.28 -0.03 10.75
CA MET A 266 17.63 0.45 11.08
C MET A 266 17.99 1.77 10.38
N VAL A 267 17.61 1.93 9.11
CA VAL A 267 17.83 3.16 8.34
C VAL A 267 16.94 4.29 8.86
N ASP A 268 15.71 4.01 9.27
CA ASP A 268 14.85 5.00 9.93
C ASP A 268 15.46 5.44 11.28
N LEU A 269 15.96 4.49 12.08
CA LEU A 269 16.61 4.76 13.37
C LEU A 269 17.87 5.63 13.21
N THR A 270 18.81 5.21 12.37
CA THR A 270 20.07 5.97 12.16
C THR A 270 19.82 7.27 11.40
N GLY A 271 18.88 7.26 10.45
CA GLY A 271 18.46 8.43 9.70
C GLY A 271 17.87 9.52 10.59
N ARG A 272 16.96 9.17 11.51
CA ARG A 272 16.42 10.13 12.50
C ARG A 272 17.51 10.68 13.42
N ALA A 273 18.47 9.84 13.81
CA ALA A 273 19.60 10.23 14.64
C ALA A 273 20.68 11.08 13.94
N GLY A 274 20.58 11.26 12.61
CA GLY A 274 21.57 12.02 11.82
C GLY A 274 22.82 11.22 11.43
N LEU A 275 22.83 9.92 11.70
CA LEU A 275 23.93 9.00 11.34
C LEU A 275 23.77 8.52 9.88
N LEU A 276 23.71 9.47 8.94
CA LEU A 276 23.39 9.19 7.53
C LEU A 276 24.42 8.33 6.82
N GLY A 277 25.71 8.48 7.16
CA GLY A 277 26.78 7.63 6.63
C GLY A 277 26.58 6.17 7.02
N GLU A 278 26.24 5.88 8.27
CA GLU A 278 25.92 4.52 8.71
C GLU A 278 24.66 3.98 8.04
N ALA A 279 23.64 4.83 7.86
CA ALA A 279 22.43 4.45 7.15
C ALA A 279 22.73 4.02 5.71
N LEU A 280 23.57 4.78 4.99
CA LEU A 280 23.98 4.46 3.62
C LEU A 280 24.79 3.16 3.55
N GLU A 281 25.74 2.96 4.46
CA GLU A 281 26.54 1.73 4.51
C GLU A 281 25.68 0.49 4.78
N ARG A 282 24.62 0.62 5.60
CA ARG A 282 23.66 -0.47 5.83
C ARG A 282 22.89 -0.83 4.56
N ILE A 283 22.45 0.17 3.79
CA ILE A 283 21.75 -0.07 2.51
C ILE A 283 22.68 -0.78 1.52
N LYS A 284 23.94 -0.37 1.42
CA LYS A 284 24.92 -1.02 0.52
C LYS A 284 25.20 -2.49 0.87
N ARG A 285 25.04 -2.87 2.15
CA ARG A 285 25.20 -4.27 2.60
C ARG A 285 23.98 -5.14 2.32
N MET A 286 22.87 -4.56 1.85
CA MET A 286 21.67 -5.32 1.53
C MET A 286 21.89 -6.19 0.29
N LEU A 287 21.48 -7.45 0.39
CA LEU A 287 21.49 -8.40 -0.73
C LEU A 287 20.19 -8.36 -1.56
N VAL A 288 19.26 -7.47 -1.19
CA VAL A 288 17.91 -7.33 -1.76
C VAL A 288 17.68 -5.87 -2.16
N GLU A 289 16.95 -5.65 -3.26
CA GLU A 289 16.72 -4.30 -3.81
C GLU A 289 16.00 -3.37 -2.81
N PRO A 290 16.54 -2.17 -2.49
CA PRO A 290 16.09 -1.37 -1.34
C PRO A 290 14.98 -0.34 -1.65
N ASN A 291 13.89 -0.74 -2.32
CA ASN A 291 12.91 0.23 -2.87
C ASN A 291 12.35 1.23 -1.84
N ASP A 292 11.81 0.77 -0.71
CA ASP A 292 11.22 1.66 0.31
C ASP A 292 12.27 2.25 1.27
N VAL A 293 13.44 1.60 1.38
CA VAL A 293 14.50 1.98 2.32
C VAL A 293 15.20 3.26 1.83
N TRP A 294 15.40 3.40 0.52
CA TRP A 294 15.94 4.62 -0.06
C TRP A 294 15.05 5.85 0.19
N ARG A 295 13.72 5.69 0.23
CA ARG A 295 12.80 6.81 0.58
C ARG A 295 12.98 7.26 2.02
N SER A 296 13.17 6.31 2.93
CA SER A 296 13.43 6.60 4.34
C SER A 296 14.74 7.38 4.52
N LEU A 297 15.79 6.97 3.80
CA LEU A 297 17.07 7.71 3.79
C LEU A 297 16.92 9.10 3.17
N LEU A 298 16.25 9.24 2.02
CA LEU A 298 16.04 10.53 1.36
C LEU A 298 15.28 11.51 2.28
N SER A 299 14.28 11.02 3.01
CA SER A 299 13.56 11.80 4.02
C SER A 299 14.47 12.25 5.17
N ALA A 300 15.34 11.38 5.67
CA ALA A 300 16.32 11.73 6.70
C ALA A 300 17.32 12.79 6.20
N CYS A 301 17.82 12.65 4.97
CA CYS A 301 18.72 13.62 4.34
C CYS A 301 18.07 15.01 4.20
N LYS A 302 16.77 15.07 3.89
CA LYS A 302 16.01 16.33 3.89
C LYS A 302 16.03 17.02 5.26
N VAL A 303 15.81 16.24 6.34
CA VAL A 303 15.76 16.74 7.71
C VAL A 303 17.13 17.24 8.17
N HIS A 304 18.19 16.47 7.91
CA HIS A 304 19.56 16.78 8.34
C HIS A 304 20.36 17.63 7.34
N HIS A 305 19.74 17.99 6.22
CA HIS A 305 20.30 18.86 5.18
C HIS A 305 21.56 18.31 4.49
N ASP A 306 21.66 16.99 4.40
CA ASP A 306 22.73 16.32 3.66
C ASP A 306 22.32 16.13 2.20
N LEU A 307 22.80 17.04 1.35
CA LEU A 307 22.47 17.00 -0.08
C LEU A 307 23.17 15.84 -0.80
N GLU A 308 24.40 15.50 -0.41
CA GLU A 308 25.21 14.49 -1.10
C GLU A 308 24.59 13.10 -0.98
N ILE A 309 24.27 12.67 0.24
CA ILE A 309 23.60 11.38 0.46
C ILE A 309 22.16 11.42 -0.08
N GLY A 310 21.51 12.57 -0.02
CA GLY A 310 20.18 12.78 -0.61
C GLY A 310 20.14 12.53 -2.12
N GLU A 311 21.13 13.04 -2.87
CA GLU A 311 21.25 12.79 -4.32
C GLU A 311 21.47 11.30 -4.63
N ILE A 312 22.31 10.62 -3.83
CA ILE A 312 22.53 9.17 -3.98
C ILE A 312 21.21 8.41 -3.76
N ALA A 313 20.47 8.72 -2.69
CA ALA A 313 19.22 8.06 -2.37
C ALA A 313 18.16 8.27 -3.48
N ALA A 314 18.02 9.51 -3.96
CA ALA A 314 17.08 9.83 -5.03
C ALA A 314 17.44 9.14 -6.36
N LYS A 315 18.72 9.13 -6.74
CA LYS A 315 19.17 8.45 -7.97
C LYS A 315 18.82 6.96 -7.96
N ASN A 316 19.02 6.29 -6.83
CA ASN A 316 18.65 4.88 -6.70
C ASN A 316 17.13 4.68 -6.77
N LEU A 317 16.32 5.56 -6.15
CA LEU A 317 14.85 5.49 -6.26
C LEU A 317 14.36 5.62 -7.70
N PHE A 318 14.94 6.56 -8.47
CA PHE A 318 14.53 6.79 -9.86
C PHE A 318 14.92 5.64 -10.78
N GLN A 319 16.09 5.00 -10.55
CA GLN A 319 16.47 3.79 -11.27
C GLN A 319 15.52 2.61 -11.03
N LEU A 320 14.91 2.55 -9.83
CA LEU A 320 13.93 1.52 -9.45
C LEU A 320 12.52 1.82 -9.98
N SER A 321 12.37 2.80 -10.88
CA SER A 321 11.10 3.17 -11.53
C SER A 321 10.00 3.59 -10.54
N SER A 322 10.35 4.25 -9.42
CA SER A 322 9.33 4.72 -8.48
C SER A 322 8.50 5.83 -9.12
N GLN A 323 7.27 5.54 -9.54
CA GLN A 323 6.32 6.52 -10.09
C GLN A 323 5.80 7.53 -9.04
N ASN A 324 6.45 7.63 -7.88
CA ASN A 324 5.96 8.43 -6.77
C ASN A 324 6.40 9.91 -6.92
N PRO A 325 5.47 10.86 -7.14
CA PRO A 325 5.81 12.27 -7.27
C PRO A 325 6.45 12.86 -6.01
N SER A 326 6.21 12.25 -4.83
CA SER A 326 6.76 12.76 -3.56
C SER A 326 8.28 12.79 -3.56
N ASP A 327 8.91 11.82 -4.23
CA ASP A 327 10.37 11.63 -4.15
C ASP A 327 11.08 12.74 -4.92
N TYR A 328 10.56 13.12 -6.09
CA TYR A 328 10.98 14.28 -6.86
C TYR A 328 10.78 15.60 -6.10
N VAL A 329 9.63 15.75 -5.41
CA VAL A 329 9.35 16.95 -4.62
C VAL A 329 10.33 17.10 -3.46
N VAL A 330 10.69 16.00 -2.78
CA VAL A 330 11.68 16.02 -1.70
C VAL A 330 13.03 16.48 -2.22
N LEU A 331 13.55 15.88 -3.30
CA LEU A 331 14.82 16.26 -3.89
C LEU A 331 14.80 17.72 -4.40
N SER A 332 13.72 18.12 -5.08
CA SER A 332 13.51 19.49 -5.57
C SER A 332 13.57 20.52 -4.44
N ASN A 333 12.97 20.22 -3.28
CA ASN A 333 13.03 21.08 -2.10
C ASN A 333 14.44 21.14 -1.49
N MET A 334 15.19 20.04 -1.50
CA MET A 334 16.59 20.03 -1.05
C MET A 334 17.46 20.92 -1.95
N TYR A 335 17.30 20.84 -3.27
CA TYR A 335 17.97 21.73 -4.22
C TYR A 335 17.61 23.20 -4.04
N ALA A 336 16.34 23.51 -3.80
CA ALA A 336 15.90 24.88 -3.58
C ALA A 336 16.55 25.48 -2.33
N ARG A 337 16.69 24.70 -1.25
CA ARG A 337 17.41 25.12 -0.03
C ARG A 337 18.90 25.37 -0.29
N ALA A 338 19.51 24.55 -1.14
CA ALA A 338 20.89 24.71 -1.57
C ALA A 338 21.08 25.82 -2.65
N GLN A 339 20.01 26.56 -3.00
CA GLN A 339 20.01 27.58 -4.05
C GLN A 339 20.42 27.07 -5.44
N ARG A 340 20.32 25.77 -5.68
CA ARG A 340 20.62 25.10 -6.95
C ARG A 340 19.41 25.10 -7.87
N TRP A 341 18.97 26.28 -8.30
CA TRP A 341 17.70 26.46 -9.03
C TRP A 341 17.62 25.70 -10.37
N ASP A 342 18.75 25.51 -11.04
CA ASP A 342 18.82 24.72 -12.27
C ASP A 342 18.49 23.25 -12.01
N ASP A 343 18.94 22.69 -10.88
CA ASP A 343 18.59 21.34 -10.46
C ASP A 343 17.12 21.23 -10.05
N VAL A 344 16.57 22.22 -9.33
CA VAL A 344 15.13 22.29 -9.00
C VAL A 344 14.28 22.21 -10.27
N ALA A 345 14.67 22.97 -11.29
CA ALA A 345 14.00 22.99 -12.58
C ALA A 345 14.08 21.61 -13.27
N ARG A 346 15.26 21.01 -13.34
CA ARG A 346 15.47 19.67 -13.91
C ARG A 346 14.61 18.60 -13.24
N THR A 347 14.63 18.52 -11.91
CA THR A 347 13.87 17.52 -11.15
C THR A 347 12.36 17.64 -11.38
N ARG A 348 11.82 18.87 -11.47
CA ARG A 348 10.38 19.09 -11.76
C ARG A 348 10.00 18.75 -13.18
N ILE A 349 10.91 18.96 -14.13
CA ILE A 349 10.73 18.52 -15.52
C ILE A 349 10.66 16.99 -15.56
N GLU A 350 11.63 16.31 -14.95
CA GLU A 350 11.69 14.85 -14.90
C GLU A 350 10.46 14.22 -14.23
N MET A 351 10.01 14.79 -13.11
CA MET A 351 8.76 14.39 -12.46
C MET A 351 7.56 14.45 -13.42
N ALA A 352 7.48 15.47 -14.27
CA ALA A 352 6.42 15.57 -15.26
C ALA A 352 6.51 14.41 -16.27
N PHE A 353 7.71 14.12 -16.78
CA PHE A 353 7.94 13.05 -17.76
C PHE A 353 7.59 11.65 -17.21
N GLU A 354 8.11 11.28 -16.03
CA GLU A 354 7.98 9.93 -15.48
C GLU A 354 6.59 9.63 -14.88
N VAL A 355 6.08 10.53 -14.04
CA VAL A 355 4.79 10.32 -13.35
C VAL A 355 3.62 10.38 -14.34
N ARG A 356 3.73 11.22 -15.38
CA ARG A 356 2.62 11.51 -16.29
C ARG A 356 2.85 11.00 -17.72
N ARG A 357 3.82 10.10 -17.91
CA ARG A 357 4.15 9.43 -19.17
C ARG A 357 4.31 10.39 -20.36
N LEU A 358 4.95 11.54 -20.15
CA LEU A 358 5.37 12.33 -21.31
C LEU A 358 6.58 11.63 -21.96
N SER A 359 6.61 11.57 -23.29
CA SER A 359 7.78 11.10 -24.04
C SER A 359 8.45 12.29 -24.73
N PRO A 360 9.76 12.52 -24.54
CA PRO A 360 10.50 13.49 -25.33
C PRO A 360 10.53 13.07 -26.79
N ASP A 361 10.36 14.02 -27.72
CA ASP A 361 10.50 13.77 -29.16
C ASP A 361 12.00 13.73 -29.54
N THR A 362 12.59 12.53 -29.56
CA THR A 362 14.03 12.32 -29.79
C THR A 362 14.50 12.67 -31.21
N SER A 363 13.58 12.83 -32.16
CA SER A 363 13.86 13.31 -33.52
C SER A 363 14.45 14.72 -33.57
N GLN A 364 14.31 15.48 -32.47
CA GLN A 364 14.71 16.88 -32.37
C GLN A 364 16.10 17.09 -31.75
N ALA A 365 16.79 16.03 -31.33
CA ALA A 365 18.15 16.13 -30.84
C ALA A 365 19.14 16.36 -31.99
N LEU A 366 19.89 17.46 -31.96
CA LEU A 366 20.77 17.92 -33.05
C LEU A 366 22.04 17.06 -33.23
N LEU A 367 22.30 16.10 -32.35
CA LEU A 367 23.52 15.30 -32.31
C LEU A 367 23.18 13.82 -32.39
N ASP A 368 23.87 13.10 -33.28
CA ASP A 368 23.71 11.66 -33.47
C ASP A 368 24.41 10.91 -32.33
N THR A 369 23.68 10.78 -31.23
CA THR A 369 24.07 10.16 -29.96
C THR A 369 23.07 9.05 -29.63
N ASP A 370 23.33 8.24 -28.61
CA ASP A 370 22.37 7.23 -28.19
C ASP A 370 21.03 7.86 -27.75
N GLU A 371 19.94 7.11 -27.88
CA GLU A 371 18.59 7.60 -27.63
C GLU A 371 18.38 8.07 -26.18
N ASP A 372 19.14 7.55 -25.22
CA ASP A 372 19.06 7.98 -23.82
C ASP A 372 19.83 9.30 -23.58
N GLU A 373 20.98 9.51 -24.21
CA GLU A 373 21.66 10.82 -24.21
C GLU A 373 20.83 11.91 -24.92
N LYS A 374 20.10 11.55 -25.99
CA LYS A 374 19.15 12.46 -26.65
C LYS A 374 18.02 12.88 -25.71
N LYS A 375 17.39 11.94 -24.98
CA LYS A 375 16.33 12.26 -24.00
C LYS A 375 16.83 13.18 -22.90
N GLU A 376 18.02 12.91 -22.36
CA GLU A 376 18.59 13.69 -21.27
C GLU A 376 18.88 15.14 -21.69
N ARG A 377 19.38 15.35 -22.92
CA ARG A 377 19.57 16.69 -23.49
C ARG A 377 18.26 17.44 -23.72
N LEU A 378 17.20 16.75 -24.15
CA LEU A 378 15.87 17.34 -24.33
C LEU A 378 15.23 17.79 -22.99
N LYS A 379 15.57 17.14 -21.86
CA LYS A 379 15.17 17.61 -20.51
C LYS A 379 15.86 18.92 -20.14
N GLY A 380 17.12 19.11 -20.55
CA GLY A 380 17.94 20.30 -20.29
C GLY A 380 17.66 21.53 -21.17
N HIS A 381 16.60 21.53 -21.98
CA HIS A 381 16.25 22.67 -22.82
C HIS A 381 16.05 23.95 -22.02
N SER A 382 16.75 25.02 -22.40
CA SER A 382 16.73 26.31 -21.69
C SER A 382 15.32 26.90 -21.52
N GLN A 383 14.41 26.66 -22.47
CA GLN A 383 12.99 27.03 -22.32
C GLN A 383 12.29 26.24 -21.21
N LYS A 384 12.50 24.92 -21.14
CA LYS A 384 11.90 24.09 -20.08
C LYS A 384 12.43 24.52 -18.71
N LEU A 385 13.73 24.80 -18.61
CA LEU A 385 14.37 25.33 -17.41
C LEU A 385 13.78 26.70 -17.02
N ALA A 386 13.60 27.61 -17.98
CA ALA A 386 12.99 28.92 -17.74
C ALA A 386 11.53 28.83 -17.27
N ILE A 387 10.73 27.93 -17.85
CA ILE A 387 9.35 27.67 -17.41
C ILE A 387 9.35 27.14 -15.98
N ALA A 388 10.18 26.14 -15.69
CA ALA A 388 10.27 25.56 -14.37
C ALA A 388 10.72 26.60 -13.32
N PHE A 389 11.72 27.43 -13.64
CA PHE A 389 12.17 28.54 -12.79
C PHE A 389 11.05 29.54 -12.53
N ALA A 390 10.30 29.94 -13.55
CA ALA A 390 9.17 30.85 -13.41
C ALA A 390 8.06 30.24 -12.53
N LEU A 391 7.74 28.95 -12.69
CA LEU A 391 6.77 28.26 -11.84
C LEU A 391 7.17 28.20 -10.37
N ILE A 392 8.47 28.21 -10.07
CA ILE A 392 8.98 28.23 -8.69
C ILE A 392 8.87 29.63 -8.06
N HIS A 393 9.14 30.68 -8.84
CA HIS A 393 9.34 32.04 -8.31
C HIS A 393 8.16 32.99 -8.49
N THR A 394 7.09 32.55 -9.15
CA THR A 394 5.92 33.39 -9.43
C THR A 394 4.67 32.82 -8.78
N SER A 395 3.83 33.71 -8.24
CA SER A 395 2.58 33.35 -7.57
C SER A 395 1.64 32.56 -8.48
N GLN A 396 0.89 31.60 -7.91
CA GLN A 396 -0.09 30.81 -8.64
C GLN A 396 -1.06 31.71 -9.40
N GLY A 397 -1.30 31.41 -10.68
CA GLY A 397 -2.16 32.20 -11.58
C GLY A 397 -1.49 33.38 -12.30
N SER A 398 -0.26 33.79 -11.98
CA SER A 398 0.36 34.91 -12.71
C SER A 398 0.80 34.50 -14.13
N PRO A 399 0.76 35.37 -15.14
CA PRO A 399 1.26 35.00 -16.46
C PRO A 399 2.78 34.78 -16.43
N ILE A 400 3.26 33.78 -17.17
CA ILE A 400 4.69 33.49 -17.35
C ILE A 400 5.12 34.03 -18.71
N GLN A 401 6.20 34.82 -18.75
CA GLN A 401 6.74 35.37 -19.99
C GLN A 401 8.20 34.95 -20.17
N ILE A 402 8.52 34.36 -21.32
CA ILE A 402 9.87 33.85 -21.63
C ILE A 402 10.28 34.40 -22.99
N ALA A 403 11.48 34.98 -23.07
CA ALA A 403 12.08 35.42 -24.32
C ALA A 403 13.31 34.56 -24.65
N ARG A 404 13.39 34.05 -25.88
CA ARG A 404 14.50 33.23 -26.36
C ARG A 404 15.02 33.71 -27.71
N SER A 405 16.34 33.59 -27.89
CA SER A 405 17.05 34.02 -29.11
C SER A 405 17.02 32.98 -30.25
N LEU A 406 16.55 31.76 -29.97
CA LEU A 406 16.47 30.64 -30.91
C LEU A 406 15.00 30.30 -31.21
N ARG A 407 14.71 29.74 -32.40
CA ARG A 407 13.37 29.20 -32.73
C ARG A 407 12.98 28.10 -31.75
N MET A 408 11.70 28.02 -31.37
CA MET A 408 11.20 26.96 -30.51
C MET A 408 11.15 25.61 -31.23
N CYS A 409 11.66 24.55 -30.60
CA CYS A 409 11.56 23.18 -31.12
C CYS A 409 10.20 22.55 -30.79
N ASN A 410 9.86 21.49 -31.50
CA ASN A 410 8.59 20.77 -31.33
C ASN A 410 8.39 20.26 -29.90
N ASP A 411 9.42 19.67 -29.32
CA ASP A 411 9.43 19.19 -27.94
C ASP A 411 9.17 20.31 -26.91
N CYS A 412 9.83 21.47 -27.03
CA CYS A 412 9.56 22.62 -26.14
C CYS A 412 8.14 23.14 -26.29
N HIS A 413 7.61 23.13 -27.51
CA HIS A 413 6.26 23.62 -27.81
C HIS A 413 5.19 22.73 -27.19
N THR A 414 5.28 21.42 -27.43
CA THR A 414 4.38 20.41 -26.83
C THR A 414 4.47 20.42 -25.31
N TYR A 415 5.68 20.51 -24.75
CA TYR A 415 5.87 20.66 -23.31
C TYR A 415 5.15 21.89 -22.76
N THR A 416 5.30 23.06 -23.40
CA THR A 416 4.71 24.32 -22.90
C THR A 416 3.19 24.31 -22.94
N LYS A 417 2.59 23.72 -23.98
CA LYS A 417 1.15 23.47 -24.04
C LYS A 417 0.67 22.67 -22.83
N LEU A 418 1.34 21.56 -22.54
CA LEU A 418 0.95 20.68 -21.45
C LEU A 418 1.12 21.37 -20.09
N ILE A 419 2.20 22.12 -19.88
CA ILE A 419 2.38 22.91 -18.66
C ILE A 419 1.27 23.94 -18.47
N SER A 420 0.79 24.58 -19.55
CA SER A 420 -0.33 25.54 -19.44
C SER A 420 -1.61 24.93 -18.89
N VAL A 421 -1.90 23.66 -19.24
CA VAL A 421 -3.03 22.88 -18.66
C VAL A 421 -2.72 22.51 -17.22
N ILE A 422 -1.55 21.92 -16.97
CA ILE A 422 -1.22 21.27 -15.70
C ILE A 422 -1.21 22.25 -14.54
N TYR A 423 -0.63 23.43 -14.75
CA TYR A 423 -0.48 24.44 -13.72
C TYR A 423 -1.57 25.52 -13.80
N GLU A 424 -2.48 25.41 -14.78
CA GLU A 424 -3.52 26.41 -15.06
C GLU A 424 -2.89 27.82 -15.21
N ARG A 425 -1.83 27.92 -16.02
CA ARG A 425 -1.05 29.15 -16.24
C ARG A 425 -1.09 29.56 -17.69
N GLU A 426 -1.27 30.85 -17.92
CA GLU A 426 -0.99 31.46 -19.22
C GLU A 426 0.53 31.64 -19.39
N ILE A 427 1.09 31.07 -20.46
CA ILE A 427 2.52 31.13 -20.75
C ILE A 427 2.71 31.78 -22.12
N THR A 428 3.48 32.87 -22.17
CA THR A 428 3.86 33.51 -23.43
C THR A 428 5.34 33.30 -23.68
N VAL A 429 5.67 32.67 -24.80
CA VAL A 429 7.06 32.47 -25.23
C VAL A 429 7.33 33.23 -26.52
N ARG A 430 8.27 34.17 -26.48
CA ARG A 430 8.78 34.86 -27.67
C ARG A 430 9.99 34.10 -28.20
N ASP A 431 9.90 33.59 -29.42
CA ASP A 431 11.06 33.06 -30.15
C ASP A 431 11.57 34.06 -31.21
N ARG A 432 12.54 33.64 -32.03
CA ARG A 432 13.13 34.50 -33.07
C ARG A 432 12.14 34.91 -34.17
N LYS A 433 11.08 34.13 -34.40
CA LYS A 433 10.10 34.34 -35.48
C LYS A 433 8.82 34.99 -34.99
N GLN A 434 8.30 34.59 -33.82
CA GLN A 434 6.98 35.01 -33.36
C GLN A 434 6.77 34.84 -31.84
N PHE A 435 5.61 35.30 -31.39
CA PHE A 435 5.09 35.02 -30.05
C PHE A 435 4.17 33.79 -30.09
N HIS A 436 4.36 32.94 -29.09
CA HIS A 436 3.53 31.77 -28.83
C HIS A 436 2.80 32.00 -27.51
N HIS A 437 1.48 32.06 -27.56
CA HIS A 437 0.64 32.17 -26.37
C HIS A 437 0.02 30.82 -26.07
N PHE A 438 0.40 30.24 -24.95
CA PHE A 438 -0.04 28.94 -24.48
C PHE A 438 -1.09 29.13 -23.38
N LYS A 439 -2.26 28.54 -23.60
CA LYS A 439 -3.38 28.54 -22.66
C LYS A 439 -4.22 27.29 -22.87
N ASP A 440 -4.59 26.62 -21.79
CA ASP A 440 -5.47 25.44 -21.79
C ASP A 440 -5.05 24.36 -22.81
N GLY A 441 -3.74 24.15 -22.97
CA GLY A 441 -3.20 23.10 -23.85
C GLY A 441 -3.10 23.49 -25.32
N THR A 442 -3.52 24.71 -25.66
CA THR A 442 -3.46 25.23 -27.02
C THR A 442 -2.36 26.28 -27.14
N CYS A 443 -1.86 26.48 -28.37
CA CYS A 443 -0.94 27.56 -28.70
C CYS A 443 -1.55 28.43 -29.79
N SER A 444 -1.31 29.74 -29.73
CA SER A 444 -1.74 30.71 -30.74
C SER A 444 -1.27 30.39 -32.17
N CYS A 445 -0.19 29.60 -32.35
CA CYS A 445 0.29 29.19 -33.67
C CYS A 445 -0.50 28.03 -34.31
N ARG A 446 -1.43 27.39 -33.57
CA ARG A 446 -2.23 26.24 -34.03
C ARG A 446 -1.42 25.08 -34.63
N ASP A 447 -0.20 24.92 -34.14
CA ASP A 447 0.77 23.96 -34.62
C ASP A 447 1.40 24.22 -36.01
N TYR A 448 1.27 25.45 -36.52
CA TYR A 448 1.93 25.91 -37.74
C TYR A 448 2.94 27.02 -37.39
N TRP A 449 4.21 26.67 -37.13
CA TRP A 449 5.27 27.63 -36.75
C TRP A 449 6.66 27.30 -37.29
#